data_AF-A0A3S5ATN7-F1
#
_entry.id   AF-A0A3S5ATN7-F1
#
_cell.length_a   1.000
_cell.length_b   1.000
_cell.length_c   1.000
_cell.angle_alpha   90.00
_cell.angle_beta   90.00
_cell.angle_gamma   90.00
#
_symmetry.space_group_name_H-M   'P 1'
#
loop_
_entity.id
_entity.type
_entity.pdbx_description
1 polymer ?
#
loop_
_entity_poly.entity_id
_entity_poly.type
_entity_poly.pdbx_seq_one_letter_code
_entity_poly.pdbx_strand_id
1 'polypeptide(L)'
;MLPLKNLLIVVIPLLAQTSHIAPWMSILFTTLALFPAIDAAFAFFNTIVSWFIPLKQLIGYEYKAGIPQHARTMVVVPTLITSRAFIDEQVHNLERYYLSNPKGAIHFALVTDWGDAPLEETQADLDLLHYAQKNIDELNRRYHRDIPPLFSFTPSTSL
;
A
#
# COMPACT_ATOMS: atom_id res chain seq x y z
N MET A 1 1.23 -24.08 13.43
CA MET A 1 1.34 -24.76 14.74
C MET A 1 0.93 -23.82 15.88
N LEU A 2 -0.31 -23.29 15.87
CA LEU A 2 -0.82 -22.33 16.87
C LEU A 2 -2.01 -22.78 17.77
N PRO A 3 -2.63 -23.98 17.68
CA PRO A 3 -3.87 -24.21 18.43
C PRO A 3 -3.68 -24.51 19.93
N LEU A 4 -2.53 -25.02 20.38
CA LEU A 4 -2.40 -25.52 21.76
C LEU A 4 -2.24 -24.40 22.81
N LYS A 5 -1.51 -23.32 22.46
CA LYS A 5 -1.27 -22.19 23.38
C LYS A 5 -2.54 -21.38 23.64
N ASN A 6 -3.40 -21.23 22.62
CA ASN A 6 -4.63 -20.45 22.70
C ASN A 6 -5.71 -21.15 23.53
N LEU A 7 -5.75 -22.49 23.51
CA LEU A 7 -6.65 -23.27 24.34
C LEU A 7 -6.35 -23.08 25.84
N LEU A 8 -5.07 -22.99 26.20
CA LEU A 8 -4.62 -22.85 27.59
C LEU A 8 -5.06 -21.52 28.22
N ILE A 9 -5.14 -20.45 27.43
CA ILE A 9 -5.56 -19.11 27.86
C ILE A 9 -7.05 -19.08 28.25
N VAL A 10 -7.90 -19.87 27.59
CA VAL A 10 -9.34 -19.94 27.89
C VAL A 10 -9.62 -20.88 29.08
N VAL A 11 -8.81 -21.93 29.24
CA VAL A 11 -9.01 -22.95 30.28
C VAL A 11 -8.61 -22.46 31.68
N ILE A 12 -7.56 -21.63 31.81
CA ILE A 12 -7.09 -21.10 33.10
C ILE A 12 -8.16 -20.28 33.87
N PRO A 13 -8.87 -19.31 33.27
CA PRO A 13 -9.90 -18.55 34.00
C PRO A 13 -11.12 -19.41 34.34
N LEU A 14 -11.48 -20.39 33.49
CA LEU A 14 -12.58 -21.32 33.77
C LEU A 14 -12.28 -22.21 34.99
N LEU A 15 -11.04 -22.69 35.12
CA LEU A 15 -10.59 -23.43 36.30
C LEU A 15 -10.47 -22.53 37.54
N ALA A 16 -10.11 -21.25 37.38
CA ALA A 16 -10.08 -20.29 38.48
C ALA A 16 -11.47 -20.05 39.10
N GLN A 17 -12.56 -20.19 38.33
CA GLN A 17 -13.93 -20.11 38.85
C GLN A 17 -14.35 -21.32 39.70
N THR A 18 -13.65 -22.45 39.59
CA THR A 18 -13.88 -23.65 40.43
C THR A 18 -13.14 -23.59 41.77
N SER A 19 -12.22 -22.63 41.91
CA SER A 19 -11.52 -22.33 43.15
C SER A 19 -12.36 -21.36 43.99
N HIS A 20 -12.45 -21.54 45.30
CA HIS A 20 -13.09 -20.58 46.23
C HIS A 20 -12.28 -19.26 46.39
N ILE A 21 -11.90 -18.62 45.29
CA ILE A 21 -11.16 -17.35 45.27
C ILE A 21 -12.11 -16.17 45.51
N ALA A 22 -11.58 -15.09 46.07
CA ALA A 22 -12.36 -13.89 46.36
C ALA A 22 -12.94 -13.30 45.06
N PRO A 23 -14.21 -12.82 45.04
CA PRO A 23 -14.89 -12.37 43.81
C PRO A 23 -14.12 -11.29 43.02
N TRP A 24 -13.40 -10.41 43.70
CA TRP A 24 -12.60 -9.36 43.07
C TRP A 24 -11.39 -9.92 42.31
N MET A 25 -10.78 -11.02 42.78
CA MET A 25 -9.67 -11.70 42.10
C MET A 25 -10.18 -12.39 40.84
N SER A 26 -11.37 -13.01 40.88
CA SER A 26 -12.01 -13.61 39.71
C SER A 26 -12.26 -12.59 38.60
N ILE A 27 -12.78 -11.40 38.96
CA ILE A 27 -13.00 -10.31 38.00
C ILE A 27 -11.67 -9.85 37.39
N LEU A 28 -10.63 -9.66 38.21
CA LEU A 28 -9.31 -9.26 37.74
C LEU A 28 -8.71 -10.28 36.76
N PHE A 29 -8.70 -11.57 37.11
CA PHE A 29 -8.17 -12.62 36.24
C PHE A 29 -8.96 -12.78 34.95
N THR A 30 -10.28 -12.67 35.00
CA THR A 30 -11.14 -12.71 33.81
C THR A 30 -10.82 -11.54 32.88
N THR A 31 -10.65 -10.34 33.44
CA THR A 31 -10.30 -9.14 32.68
C THR A 31 -8.92 -9.27 32.03
N LEU A 32 -7.92 -9.77 32.78
CA LEU A 32 -6.58 -10.01 32.24
C LEU A 32 -6.56 -11.09 31.16
N ALA A 33 -7.40 -12.13 31.30
CA ALA A 33 -7.51 -13.20 30.31
C ALA A 33 -8.22 -12.77 29.02
N LEU A 34 -8.99 -11.67 29.04
CA LEU A 34 -9.71 -11.19 27.87
C LEU A 34 -8.77 -10.71 26.76
N PHE A 35 -7.66 -10.05 27.11
CA PHE A 35 -6.65 -9.58 26.16
C PHE A 35 -6.07 -10.72 25.30
N PRO A 36 -5.46 -11.77 25.89
CA PRO A 36 -4.92 -12.87 25.08
C PRO A 36 -6.02 -13.73 24.44
N ALA A 37 -7.25 -13.75 24.98
CA ALA A 37 -8.38 -14.44 24.34
C ALA A 37 -8.81 -13.75 23.04
N ILE A 38 -8.80 -12.42 23.00
CA ILE A 38 -9.09 -11.65 21.78
C ILE A 38 -8.04 -11.93 20.70
N ASP A 39 -6.75 -11.85 21.05
CA ASP A 39 -5.66 -12.18 20.12
C ASP A 39 -5.78 -13.61 19.60
N ALA A 40 -6.14 -14.56 20.48
CA ALA A 40 -6.36 -15.94 20.12
C ALA A 40 -7.53 -16.12 19.14
N ALA A 41 -8.64 -15.41 19.36
CA ALA A 41 -9.79 -15.43 18.47
C ALA A 41 -9.45 -14.85 17.09
N PHE A 42 -8.72 -13.73 17.03
CA PHE A 42 -8.25 -13.16 15.76
C PHE A 42 -7.29 -14.10 15.01
N ALA A 43 -6.33 -14.70 15.70
CA ALA A 43 -5.41 -15.66 15.09
C ALA A 43 -6.14 -16.89 14.53
N PHE A 44 -7.13 -17.40 15.27
CA PHE A 44 -7.96 -18.51 14.83
C PHE A 44 -8.79 -18.14 13.61
N PHE A 45 -9.48 -17.00 13.64
CA PHE A 45 -10.27 -16.50 12.52
C PHE A 45 -9.39 -16.30 11.27
N ASN A 46 -8.25 -15.62 11.41
CA ASN A 46 -7.32 -15.40 10.30
C ASN A 46 -6.81 -16.71 9.69
N THR A 47 -6.55 -17.73 10.53
CA THR A 47 -6.11 -19.05 10.06
C THR A 47 -7.20 -19.75 9.26
N ILE A 48 -8.43 -19.76 9.80
CA ILE A 48 -9.59 -20.37 9.13
C ILE A 48 -9.88 -19.67 7.81
N VAL A 49 -9.93 -18.34 7.80
CA VAL A 49 -10.18 -17.55 6.58
C VAL A 49 -9.11 -17.83 5.53
N SER A 50 -7.84 -17.94 5.93
CA SER A 50 -6.74 -18.28 5.01
C SER A 50 -6.88 -19.66 4.37
N TRP A 51 -7.61 -20.60 4.98
CA TRP A 51 -7.90 -21.90 4.37
C TRP A 51 -9.01 -21.84 3.31
N PHE A 52 -9.92 -20.88 3.44
CA PHE A 52 -11.04 -20.70 2.51
C PHE A 52 -10.73 -19.76 1.34
N ILE A 53 -9.74 -18.86 1.48
CA ILE A 53 -9.33 -17.97 0.41
C ILE A 53 -8.35 -18.70 -0.52
N PRO A 54 -8.72 -18.99 -1.78
CA PRO A 54 -7.79 -19.59 -2.73
C PRO A 54 -6.67 -18.60 -3.06
N LEU A 55 -5.43 -19.09 -3.08
CA LEU A 55 -4.29 -18.35 -3.62
C LEU A 55 -4.53 -18.09 -5.11
N LYS A 56 -4.80 -16.83 -5.47
CA LYS A 56 -4.90 -16.43 -6.88
C LYS A 56 -3.48 -16.28 -7.44
N GLN A 57 -3.12 -17.12 -8.41
CA GLN A 57 -1.88 -16.93 -9.16
C GLN A 57 -1.99 -15.66 -10.00
N LEU A 58 -1.03 -14.74 -9.86
CA LEU A 58 -0.88 -13.63 -10.79
C LEU A 58 -0.27 -14.17 -12.07
N ILE A 59 -1.13 -14.44 -13.07
CA ILE A 59 -0.68 -14.82 -14.40
C ILE A 59 -0.08 -13.56 -15.05
N GLY A 60 1.24 -13.55 -15.20
CA GLY A 60 1.93 -12.54 -16.00
C GLY A 60 1.81 -12.86 -17.49
N TYR A 61 1.53 -11.86 -18.32
CA TYR A 61 1.59 -12.02 -19.76
C TYR A 61 3.04 -12.17 -20.23
N GLU A 62 3.34 -13.18 -21.04
CA GLU A 62 4.68 -13.41 -21.59
C GLU A 62 5.00 -12.45 -22.76
N TYR A 63 5.11 -11.15 -22.48
CA TYR A 63 5.58 -10.17 -23.46
C TYR A 63 7.11 -10.14 -23.55
N LYS A 64 7.72 -11.22 -24.06
CA LYS A 64 9.19 -11.41 -24.12
C LYS A 64 9.93 -10.34 -24.93
N ALA A 65 9.31 -9.84 -25.99
CA ALA A 65 9.86 -8.77 -26.83
C ALA A 65 9.44 -7.35 -26.37
N GLY A 66 8.73 -7.25 -25.24
CA GLY A 66 8.11 -6.02 -24.78
C GLY A 66 6.61 -5.91 -25.09
N ILE A 67 5.95 -4.94 -24.48
CA ILE A 67 4.50 -4.74 -24.62
C ILE A 67 4.17 -4.26 -26.04
N PRO A 68 3.32 -4.98 -26.80
CA PRO A 68 2.97 -4.60 -28.16
C PRO A 68 1.98 -3.42 -28.19
N GLN A 69 1.91 -2.70 -29.31
CA GLN A 69 1.05 -1.50 -29.43
C GLN A 69 -0.44 -1.76 -29.17
N HIS A 70 -0.96 -2.93 -29.53
CA HIS A 70 -2.36 -3.30 -29.28
C HIS A 70 -2.67 -3.52 -27.79
N ALA A 71 -1.64 -3.74 -26.96
CA ALA A 71 -1.74 -3.91 -25.51
C ALA A 71 -1.10 -2.75 -24.74
N ARG A 72 -1.10 -1.54 -25.34
CA ARG A 72 -0.50 -0.34 -24.74
C ARG A 72 -1.02 -0.16 -23.32
N THR A 73 -0.09 -0.10 -22.38
CA THR A 73 -0.37 -0.08 -20.95
C THR A 73 0.15 1.22 -20.33
N MET A 74 -0.63 1.81 -19.44
CA MET A 74 -0.19 2.95 -18.62
C MET A 74 -0.20 2.54 -17.15
N VAL A 75 0.95 2.66 -16.50
CA VAL A 75 1.13 2.41 -15.07
C VAL A 75 0.99 3.74 -14.35
N VAL A 76 -0.07 3.85 -13.56
CA VAL A 76 -0.37 5.06 -12.79
C VAL A 76 0.03 4.83 -11.34
N VAL A 77 0.85 5.71 -10.78
CA VAL A 77 1.24 5.70 -9.37
C VAL A 77 0.54 6.86 -8.66
N PRO A 78 -0.48 6.59 -7.83
CA PRO A 78 -1.12 7.63 -7.03
C PRO A 78 -0.20 8.07 -5.89
N THR A 79 -0.06 9.38 -5.67
CA THR A 79 0.76 9.90 -4.57
C THR A 79 0.35 11.31 -4.12
N LEU A 80 0.61 11.68 -2.87
CA LEU A 80 0.38 13.04 -2.36
C LEU A 80 1.67 13.84 -2.41
N ILE A 81 1.63 15.05 -2.94
CA ILE A 81 2.82 15.91 -3.01
C ILE A 81 2.94 16.70 -1.72
N THR A 82 4.01 16.43 -0.98
CA THR A 82 4.24 17.02 0.34
C THR A 82 5.51 17.86 0.40
N SER A 83 6.51 17.57 -0.43
CA SER A 83 7.79 18.29 -0.44
C SER A 83 8.59 18.05 -1.72
N ARG A 84 9.62 18.88 -1.94
CA ARG A 84 10.57 18.73 -3.07
C ARG A 84 11.36 17.42 -2.98
N ALA A 85 11.85 17.06 -1.80
CA ALA A 85 12.57 15.81 -1.59
C ALA A 85 11.72 14.58 -1.93
N PHE A 86 10.44 14.63 -1.57
CA PHE A 86 9.49 13.58 -1.92
C PHE A 86 9.26 13.50 -3.44
N ILE A 87 9.12 14.65 -4.12
CA ILE A 87 9.04 14.68 -5.59
C ILE A 87 10.28 14.03 -6.22
N ASP A 88 11.49 14.36 -5.75
CA ASP A 88 12.73 13.80 -6.27
C ASP A 88 12.77 12.27 -6.13
N GLU A 89 12.34 11.76 -4.97
CA GLU A 89 12.24 10.32 -4.72
C GLU A 89 11.23 9.67 -5.67
N GLN A 90 10.05 10.27 -5.86
CA GLN A 90 9.02 9.73 -6.74
C GLN A 90 9.45 9.72 -8.21
N VAL A 91 10.14 10.77 -8.67
CA VAL A 91 10.70 10.83 -10.03
C VAL A 91 11.79 9.76 -10.21
N HIS A 92 12.65 9.57 -9.21
CA HIS A 92 13.65 8.51 -9.22
C HIS A 92 13.01 7.11 -9.24
N ASN A 93 11.95 6.89 -8.46
CA ASN A 93 11.17 5.65 -8.47
C ASN A 93 10.56 5.38 -9.84
N LEU A 94 10.00 6.40 -10.48
CA LEU A 94 9.43 6.33 -11.82
C LEU A 94 10.48 5.87 -12.85
N GLU A 95 11.68 6.45 -12.77
CA GLU A 95 12.83 6.04 -13.59
C GLU A 95 13.23 4.58 -13.32
N ARG A 96 13.29 4.16 -12.06
CA ARG A 96 13.56 2.74 -11.72
C ARG A 96 12.49 1.80 -12.27
N TYR A 97 11.22 2.17 -12.20
CA TYR A 97 10.14 1.37 -12.79
C TYR A 97 10.31 1.26 -14.30
N TYR A 98 10.61 2.36 -14.98
CA TYR A 98 10.88 2.32 -16.41
C TYR A 98 12.06 1.41 -16.77
N LEU A 99 13.16 1.48 -16.02
CA LEU A 99 14.37 0.70 -16.29
C LEU A 99 14.26 -0.80 -15.93
N SER A 100 13.41 -1.14 -14.96
CA SER A 100 13.20 -2.51 -14.50
C SER A 100 12.12 -3.28 -15.28
N ASN A 101 11.25 -2.57 -16.02
CA ASN A 101 10.15 -3.18 -16.75
C ASN A 101 10.50 -3.48 -18.22
N PRO A 102 9.80 -4.45 -18.86
CA PRO A 102 9.96 -4.74 -20.27
C PRO A 102 9.74 -3.51 -21.15
N LYS A 103 10.56 -3.35 -22.19
CA LYS A 103 10.41 -2.27 -23.19
C LYS A 103 9.10 -2.41 -23.98
N GLY A 104 8.79 -1.49 -24.88
CA GLY A 104 7.55 -1.51 -25.69
C GLY A 104 6.59 -0.38 -25.37
N ALA A 105 5.29 -0.59 -25.64
CA ALA A 105 4.20 0.38 -25.47
C ALA A 105 3.73 0.49 -24.00
N ILE A 106 4.66 0.76 -23.09
CA ILE A 106 4.38 1.02 -21.67
C ILE A 106 4.66 2.49 -21.34
N HIS A 107 3.75 3.10 -20.60
CA HIS A 107 3.84 4.47 -20.12
C HIS A 107 3.72 4.50 -18.60
N PHE A 108 4.27 5.51 -17.97
CA PHE A 108 4.21 5.70 -16.53
C PHE A 108 3.61 7.08 -16.23
N ALA A 109 2.83 7.21 -15.17
CA ALA A 109 2.22 8.47 -14.79
C ALA A 109 2.20 8.61 -13.28
N LEU A 110 2.41 9.83 -12.80
CA LEU A 110 2.13 10.23 -11.43
C LEU A 110 0.77 10.93 -11.43
N VAL A 111 -0.18 10.37 -10.70
CA VAL A 111 -1.44 11.06 -10.40
C VAL A 111 -1.35 11.55 -8.98
N THR A 112 -1.50 12.86 -8.80
CA THR A 112 -1.18 13.46 -7.51
C THR A 112 -2.25 14.38 -6.99
N ASP A 113 -2.29 14.50 -5.68
CA ASP A 113 -3.12 15.46 -4.97
C ASP A 113 -2.31 16.19 -3.90
N TRP A 114 -2.89 17.26 -3.36
CA TRP A 114 -2.30 18.02 -2.25
C TRP A 114 -2.47 17.27 -0.93
N GLY A 115 -1.58 17.55 0.02
CA GLY A 115 -1.79 17.11 1.41
C GLY A 115 -2.95 17.86 2.06
N ASP A 116 -3.41 17.35 3.20
CA ASP A 116 -4.48 18.02 3.96
C ASP A 116 -4.07 19.45 4.35
N ALA A 117 -4.83 20.44 3.89
CA ALA A 117 -4.59 21.86 4.16
C ALA A 117 -5.89 22.63 4.44
N PRO A 118 -5.84 23.73 5.22
CA PRO A 118 -7.02 24.58 5.47
C PRO A 118 -7.55 25.31 4.22
N LEU A 119 -6.70 25.44 3.20
CA LEU A 119 -7.02 26.03 1.90
C LEU A 119 -6.89 24.94 0.84
N GLU A 120 -7.77 25.00 -0.16
CA GLU A 120 -7.81 24.02 -1.27
C GLU A 120 -6.50 24.00 -2.07
N GLU A 121 -5.89 25.17 -2.27
CA GLU A 121 -4.62 25.31 -2.96
C GLU A 121 -3.84 26.50 -2.40
N THR A 122 -2.54 26.33 -2.18
CA THR A 122 -1.64 27.40 -1.75
C THR A 122 -0.55 27.66 -2.79
N GLN A 123 0.09 28.83 -2.70
CA GLN A 123 1.25 29.15 -3.56
C GLN A 123 2.40 28.13 -3.39
N ALA A 124 2.56 27.57 -2.18
CA ALA A 124 3.56 26.54 -1.93
C ALA A 124 3.25 25.24 -2.70
N ASP A 125 1.98 24.89 -2.83
CA ASP A 125 1.53 23.72 -3.61
C ASP A 125 1.81 23.92 -5.10
N LEU A 126 1.53 25.12 -5.63
CA LEU A 126 1.88 25.50 -7.01
C LEU A 126 3.39 25.47 -7.25
N ASP A 127 4.21 25.90 -6.28
CA ASP A 127 5.66 25.84 -6.41
C ASP A 127 6.18 24.39 -6.43
N LEU A 128 5.52 23.49 -5.70
CA LEU A 128 5.79 22.05 -5.73
C LEU A 128 5.31 21.44 -7.06
N LEU A 129 4.16 21.87 -7.58
CA LEU A 129 3.63 21.47 -8.88
C LEU A 129 4.62 21.77 -10.00
N HIS A 130 5.06 23.03 -10.10
CA HIS A 130 6.02 23.46 -11.11
C HIS A 130 7.34 22.71 -10.98
N TYR A 131 7.78 22.43 -9.75
CA TYR A 131 8.97 21.63 -9.51
C TYR A 131 8.82 20.20 -10.01
N ALA A 132 7.67 19.56 -9.75
CA ALA A 132 7.38 18.22 -10.24
C ALA A 132 7.33 18.17 -11.77
N GLN A 133 6.63 19.11 -12.41
CA GLN A 133 6.54 19.23 -13.87
C GLN A 133 7.93 19.34 -14.50
N LYS A 134 8.78 20.22 -13.98
CA LYS A 134 10.16 20.38 -14.46
C LYS A 134 10.96 19.07 -14.38
N ASN A 135 10.87 18.34 -13.26
CA ASN A 135 11.59 17.08 -13.10
C ASN A 135 11.09 15.99 -14.07
N ILE A 136 9.78 15.94 -14.31
CA ILE A 136 9.16 15.02 -15.28
C ILE A 136 9.57 15.37 -16.71
N ASP A 137 9.62 16.66 -17.06
CA ASP A 137 10.09 17.11 -18.38
C ASP A 137 11.57 16.77 -18.60
N GLU A 138 12.41 16.95 -17.57
CA GLU A 138 13.81 16.54 -17.62
C GLU A 138 13.96 15.02 -17.78
N LEU A 139 13.13 14.23 -17.09
CA LEU A 139 13.10 12.78 -17.22
C LEU A 139 12.63 12.34 -18.62
N ASN A 140 11.55 12.93 -19.14
CA ASN A 140 11.09 12.71 -20.52
C ASN A 140 12.19 13.07 -21.52
N ARG A 141 12.96 14.14 -21.26
CA ARG A 141 14.07 14.54 -22.12
C ARG A 141 15.18 13.50 -22.19
N ARG A 142 15.48 12.82 -21.08
CA ARG A 142 16.49 11.75 -21.04
C ARG A 142 16.07 10.50 -21.81
N TYR A 143 14.76 10.21 -21.88
CA TYR A 143 14.24 8.95 -22.40
C TYR A 143 13.37 9.10 -23.67
N HIS A 144 13.65 10.09 -24.52
CA HIS A 144 12.92 10.38 -25.75
C HIS A 144 12.59 9.11 -26.58
N ARG A 145 11.31 8.97 -26.93
CA ARG A 145 10.81 8.07 -27.97
C ARG A 145 9.82 8.82 -28.86
N ASP A 146 9.59 8.31 -30.07
CA ASP A 146 8.63 8.82 -31.06
C ASP A 146 7.14 8.59 -30.66
N ILE A 147 6.81 8.64 -29.36
CA ILE A 147 5.52 8.28 -28.78
C ILE A 147 5.12 9.39 -27.78
N PRO A 148 3.82 9.64 -27.50
CA PRO A 148 3.36 10.54 -26.43
C PRO A 148 4.12 10.33 -25.10
N PRO A 149 4.15 11.38 -24.23
CA PRO A 149 5.08 11.48 -23.11
C PRO A 149 5.10 10.19 -22.27
N LEU A 150 6.31 9.71 -21.99
CA LEU A 150 6.54 8.48 -21.25
C LEU A 150 6.14 8.65 -19.77
N PHE A 151 6.26 9.88 -19.28
CA PHE A 151 5.94 10.30 -17.93
C PHE A 151 4.97 11.49 -17.96
N SER A 152 3.81 11.36 -17.31
CA SER A 152 2.83 12.45 -17.18
C SER A 152 2.50 12.76 -15.72
N PHE A 153 2.14 14.01 -15.49
CA PHE A 153 1.71 14.55 -14.21
C PHE A 153 0.27 15.07 -14.34
N THR A 154 -0.64 14.67 -13.46
CA THR A 154 -2.03 15.16 -13.47
C THR A 154 -2.47 15.50 -12.04
N PRO A 155 -2.77 16.78 -11.74
CA PRO A 155 -3.37 17.15 -10.46
C PRO A 155 -4.83 16.71 -10.38
N SER A 156 -5.32 16.33 -9.20
CA SER A 156 -6.69 15.84 -9.00
C SER A 156 -7.77 16.84 -9.46
N THR A 157 -7.48 18.14 -9.40
CA THR A 157 -8.38 19.24 -9.82
C THR A 157 -8.66 19.28 -11.33
N SER A 158 -7.98 18.44 -12.12
CA SER A 158 -8.13 18.36 -13.57
C SER A 158 -8.89 17.12 -14.07
N LEU A 159 -9.46 16.31 -13.17
CA LEU A 159 -10.29 15.14 -13.47
C LEU A 159 -11.80 15.41 -13.35
#